data_AF-A0A0Q0CQ68-F1
#
_entry.id   AF-A0A0Q0CQ68-F1
#
_cell.length_a   1.000
_cell.length_b   1.000
_cell.length_c   1.000
_cell.angle_alpha   90.00
_cell.angle_beta   90.00
_cell.angle_gamma   90.00
#
_symmetry.space_group_name_H-M   'P 1'
#
loop_
_entity.id
_entity.type
_entity.pdbx_description
1 polymer ?
#
loop_
_entity_poly.entity_id
_entity_poly.type
_entity_poly.pdbx_seq_one_letter_code
_entity_poly.pdbx_strand_id
1 'polypeptide(L)'
;MIGTSFSRNSGFVGFLQRELGAPIGNFAKDGGEFSGAANVYFDNPAFRQTPPKLLIWEIPERDLQTVYVRIENIEHVPGSVAGNKKP
;
A
#
# COMPACT_ATOMS: atom_id res chain seq x y z
N MET A 1 -9.24 -2.53 2.25
CA MET A 1 -8.19 -1.74 2.92
C MET A 1 -6.89 -1.90 2.16
N ILE A 2 -6.21 -0.79 1.88
CA ILE A 2 -4.85 -0.76 1.32
C ILE A 2 -3.92 -0.07 2.32
N GLY A 3 -2.63 -0.41 2.29
CA GLY A 3 -1.65 0.12 3.23
C GLY A 3 -0.34 -0.68 3.22
N THR A 4 0.47 -0.43 4.25
CA THR A 4 1.82 -0.98 4.39
C THR A 4 1.83 -2.28 5.21
N SER A 5 3.02 -2.82 5.52
CA SER A 5 3.20 -3.97 6.41
C SER A 5 2.62 -3.73 7.82
N PHE A 6 2.51 -2.48 8.26
CA PHE A 6 1.85 -2.12 9.53
C PHE A 6 0.42 -2.66 9.56
N SER A 7 -0.34 -2.41 8.50
CA SER A 7 -1.73 -2.84 8.37
C SER A 7 -1.90 -4.36 8.38
N ARG A 8 -0.86 -5.11 7.99
CA ARG A 8 -0.85 -6.58 8.00
C ARG A 8 -0.50 -7.14 9.38
N ASN A 9 0.46 -6.53 10.08
CA ASN A 9 1.09 -7.13 11.26
C ASN A 9 0.56 -6.59 12.60
N SER A 10 -0.18 -5.49 12.61
CA SER A 10 -0.63 -4.81 13.84
C SER A 10 -1.98 -5.30 14.39
N GLY A 11 -2.72 -6.13 13.66
CA GLY A 11 -4.10 -6.48 13.99
C GLY A 11 -5.12 -5.37 13.70
N PHE A 12 -4.71 -4.28 13.06
CA PHE A 12 -5.55 -3.13 12.72
C PHE A 12 -6.80 -3.48 11.90
N VAL A 13 -6.69 -4.41 10.96
CA VAL A 13 -7.85 -4.88 10.17
C VAL A 13 -8.91 -5.53 11.07
N GLY A 14 -8.49 -6.36 12.02
CA GLY A 14 -9.42 -7.01 12.95
C GLY A 14 -10.15 -6.01 13.84
N PHE A 15 -9.44 -4.98 14.30
CA PHE A 15 -10.05 -3.86 15.03
C PHE A 15 -11.13 -3.16 14.18
N LEU A 16 -10.80 -2.77 12.95
CA LEU A 16 -11.75 -2.10 12.07
C LEU A 16 -12.99 -2.96 11.75
N GLN A 17 -12.80 -4.27 11.51
CA GLN A 17 -13.92 -5.17 11.24
C GLN A 17 -14.90 -5.23 12.43
N ARG A 18 -14.38 -5.24 13.66
CA ARG A 18 -15.20 -5.24 14.87
C ARG A 18 -15.97 -3.93 15.04
N GLU A 19 -15.29 -2.79 14.92
CA GLU A 19 -15.92 -1.48 15.14
C GLU A 19 -16.89 -1.08 14.01
N LEU A 20 -16.59 -1.46 12.76
CA LEU A 20 -17.47 -1.20 11.62
C LEU A 20 -18.60 -2.22 11.47
N GLY A 21 -18.53 -3.36 12.18
CA GLY A 21 -19.50 -4.45 12.05
C GLY A 21 -19.57 -5.04 10.64
N ALA A 22 -18.50 -4.94 9.85
CA ALA A 22 -18.49 -5.29 8.43
C ALA A 22 -17.20 -6.07 8.05
N PRO A 23 -17.29 -7.02 7.10
CA PRO A 23 -16.11 -7.68 6.57
C PRO A 23 -15.24 -6.69 5.78
N ILE A 24 -13.92 -6.75 5.98
CA ILE A 24 -12.96 -5.89 5.29
C ILE A 24 -11.99 -6.76 4.49
N GLY A 25 -11.97 -6.58 3.17
CA GLY A 25 -10.92 -7.16 2.32
C GLY A 25 -9.57 -6.46 2.58
N ASN A 26 -8.54 -7.22 2.95
CA ASN A 26 -7.20 -6.70 3.18
C ASN A 26 -6.31 -6.87 1.94
N PHE A 27 -5.87 -5.75 1.36
CA PHE A 27 -5.00 -5.68 0.20
C PHE A 27 -3.67 -4.96 0.51
N ALA A 28 -3.31 -4.86 1.80
CA ALA A 28 -2.04 -4.25 2.22
C ALA A 28 -0.83 -5.06 1.72
N LYS A 29 0.21 -4.34 1.26
CA LYS A 29 1.47 -4.94 0.76
C LYS A 29 2.66 -4.50 1.60
N ASP A 30 3.57 -5.44 1.87
CA ASP A 30 4.86 -5.13 2.49
C ASP A 30 5.74 -4.37 1.50
N GLY A 31 6.49 -3.38 2.00
CA GLY A 31 7.43 -2.61 1.17
C GLY A 31 6.78 -1.82 0.03
N GLY A 32 5.49 -1.49 0.16
CA GLY A 32 4.70 -0.93 -0.93
C GLY A 32 4.95 0.55 -1.26
N GLU A 33 5.76 1.26 -0.48
CA GLU A 33 5.88 2.73 -0.52
C GLU A 33 4.51 3.44 -0.56
N PHE A 34 4.48 4.78 -0.61
CA PHE A 34 3.23 5.56 -0.59
C PHE A 34 2.21 5.07 -1.63
N SER A 35 2.63 4.89 -2.89
CA SER A 35 1.73 4.65 -4.02
C SER A 35 1.70 3.22 -4.56
N GLY A 36 2.67 2.36 -4.22
CA GLY A 36 2.80 1.04 -4.86
C GLY A 36 1.65 0.09 -4.51
N ALA A 37 1.21 0.08 -3.24
CA ALA A 37 0.05 -0.71 -2.83
C ALA A 37 -1.27 -0.21 -3.46
N ALA A 38 -1.42 1.11 -3.59
CA ALA A 38 -2.61 1.73 -4.16
C ALA A 38 -2.71 1.48 -5.68
N ASN A 39 -1.63 1.70 -6.43
CA ASN A 39 -1.60 1.47 -7.88
C ASN A 39 -1.94 0.01 -8.23
N VAL A 40 -1.34 -0.94 -7.52
CA VAL A 40 -1.64 -2.38 -7.72
C VAL A 40 -3.10 -2.70 -7.39
N TYR A 41 -3.67 -2.07 -6.36
CA TYR A 41 -5.06 -2.31 -5.99
C TYR A 41 -6.04 -1.74 -7.01
N PHE A 42 -5.79 -0.53 -7.54
CA PHE A 42 -6.67 0.10 -8.51
C PHE A 42 -6.70 -0.64 -9.85
N ASP A 43 -5.63 -1.32 -10.22
CA ASP A 43 -5.59 -2.19 -11.41
C ASP A 43 -6.18 -3.60 -11.17
N ASN A 44 -6.48 -3.96 -9.92
CA ASN A 44 -7.01 -5.28 -9.58
C ASN A 44 -8.49 -5.44 -10.02
N PRO A 45 -8.90 -6.62 -10.54
CA PRO A 45 -10.31 -6.94 -10.79
C PRO A 45 -11.24 -6.67 -9.60
N ALA A 46 -10.77 -6.90 -8.38
CA ALA A 46 -11.52 -6.61 -7.15
C ALA A 46 -11.94 -5.13 -7.04
N PHE A 47 -11.16 -4.20 -7.59
CA PHE A 47 -11.53 -2.79 -7.67
C PHE A 47 -12.33 -2.50 -8.94
N ARG A 48 -11.90 -3.00 -10.10
CA ARG A 48 -12.51 -2.64 -11.40
C ARG A 48 -13.90 -3.23 -11.63
N GLN A 49 -14.15 -4.45 -11.12
CA GLN A 49 -15.38 -5.18 -11.37
C GLN A 49 -16.35 -5.09 -10.17
N THR A 50 -15.80 -5.00 -8.97
CA THR A 50 -16.58 -4.94 -7.72
C THR A 50 -16.10 -3.80 -6.83
N PRO A 51 -16.16 -2.54 -7.30
CA PRO A 51 -15.58 -1.41 -6.57
C PRO A 51 -16.17 -1.32 -5.15
N PRO A 52 -15.33 -1.13 -4.11
CA PRO A 52 -15.81 -1.04 -2.75
C PRO A 52 -16.58 0.27 -2.53
N LYS A 53 -17.56 0.26 -1.63
CA LYS A 53 -18.25 1.49 -1.20
C LYS A 53 -17.37 2.41 -0.35
N LEU A 54 -16.35 1.85 0.30
CA LEU A 54 -15.42 2.55 1.17
C LEU A 54 -14.01 2.00 0.97
N LEU A 55 -13.05 2.88 0.70
CA LEU A 55 -11.63 2.56 0.68
C LEU A 55 -10.93 3.23 1.86
N ILE A 56 -10.41 2.41 2.78
CA ILE A 56 -9.52 2.86 3.84
C ILE A 56 -8.08 2.67 3.34
N TRP A 57 -7.33 3.79 3.28
CA TRP A 57 -5.93 3.83 2.87
C TRP A 57 -5.07 4.25 4.06
N GLU A 58 -4.28 3.31 4.57
CA GLU A 58 -3.28 3.59 5.61
C GLU A 58 -1.98 4.05 4.96
N ILE A 59 -1.50 5.21 5.40
CA ILE A 59 -0.27 5.83 4.92
C ILE A 59 0.51 6.31 6.15
N PRO A 60 1.76 5.86 6.35
CA PRO A 60 2.59 6.39 7.41
C PRO A 60 3.08 7.80 7.03
N GLU A 61 3.13 8.72 8.00
CA GLU A 61 3.46 10.13 7.76
C GLU A 61 4.79 10.34 7.00
N ARG A 62 5.83 9.54 7.32
CA ARG A 62 7.13 9.60 6.65
C ARG A 62 7.04 9.40 5.12
N ASP A 63 6.06 8.63 4.66
CA ASP A 63 5.89 8.35 3.23
C ASP A 63 5.31 9.57 2.50
N LEU A 64 4.69 10.52 3.20
CA LEU A 64 4.27 11.82 2.67
C LEU A 64 5.44 12.80 2.51
N GLN A 65 6.55 12.56 3.21
CA GLN A 65 7.74 13.41 3.18
C GLN A 65 8.71 12.98 2.08
N THR A 66 8.55 11.78 1.53
CA THR A 66 9.30 11.31 0.37
C THR A 66 8.90 12.10 -0.87
N VAL A 67 9.90 12.63 -1.60
CA VAL A 67 9.65 13.32 -2.87
C VAL A 67 8.91 12.37 -3.81
N TYR A 68 7.72 12.77 -4.26
CA TYR A 68 6.97 12.00 -5.22
C TYR A 68 7.70 11.99 -6.57
N VAL A 69 8.26 10.84 -6.94
CA VAL A 69 8.81 10.61 -8.27
C VAL A 69 7.75 9.89 -9.09
N ARG A 70 7.15 10.60 -10.05
CA ARG A 70 6.29 9.94 -11.05
C ARG A 70 7.20 9.05 -11.90
N ILE A 71 7.00 7.74 -11.86
CA ILE A 71 7.74 6.81 -12.71
C ILE A 71 7.17 6.96 -14.13
N GLU A 72 7.70 7.93 -14.88
CA GLU A 72 7.33 8.10 -16.30
C GLU A 72 8.13 7.18 -17.21
N ASN A 73 9.35 6.77 -16.81
CA ASN A 73 10.21 5.85 -17.57
C ASN A 73 11.18 5.12 -16.63
N ILE A 74 11.27 3.79 -16.72
CA ILE A 74 12.11 2.91 -15.87
C ILE A 74 13.59 2.95 -16.30
N GLU A 75 14.19 4.12 -16.50
CA GLU A 75 15.62 4.19 -16.87
C GLU A 75 16.49 5.07 -15.96
N HIS A 76 15.93 5.82 -15.01
CA HIS A 76 16.78 6.48 -14.02
C HIS A 76 16.04 6.88 -12.76
N VAL A 77 16.26 6.13 -11.67
CA VAL A 77 15.98 6.60 -10.31
C VAL A 77 17.33 6.71 -9.59
N PRO A 78 17.85 7.92 -9.34
CA PRO A 78 19.04 8.08 -8.52
C PRO A 78 18.64 7.79 -7.06
N GLY A 79 19.19 6.72 -6.49
CA GLY A 79 18.92 6.31 -5.11
C GLY A 79 18.36 4.89 -4.94
N SER A 80 18.25 4.09 -6.00
CA SER A 80 18.07 2.63 -5.86
C SER A 80 19.32 2.06 -5.19
N VAL A 81 19.33 2.03 -3.86
CA VAL A 81 20.33 1.32 -3.06
C VAL A 81 20.20 -0.16 -3.42
N ALA A 82 21.01 -0.57 -4.39
CA ALA A 82 21.27 -1.96 -4.69
C ALA A 82 21.64 -2.63 -3.37
N GLY A 83 20.88 -3.66 -3.00
CA GLY A 83 21.07 -4.39 -1.76
C GLY A 83 22.54 -4.74 -1.57
N ASN A 84 23.03 -4.50 -0.35
CA ASN A 84 24.27 -5.06 0.13
C ASN A 84 24.25 -6.58 -0.10
N LYS A 85 24.87 -7.04 -1.19
CA LYS A 85 25.49 -8.36 -1.22
C LYS A 85 26.72 -8.27 -0.33
N LYS A 86 26.58 -8.75 0.90
CA LYS A 86 27.69 -8.96 1.82
C LYS A 86 28.60 -10.06 1.23
N PRO A 87 29.93 -9.93 1.31
CA PRO A 87 30.88 -10.95 0.84
C PRO A 87 30.75 -12.26 1.62
#